data_AF-A0A972ZY51-F1
#
_entry.id   AF-A0A972ZY51-F1
#
_cell.length_a   1.000
_cell.length_b   1.000
_cell.length_c   1.000
_cell.angle_alpha   90.00
_cell.angle_beta   90.00
_cell.angle_gamma   90.00
#
_symmetry.space_group_name_H-M   'P 1'
#
loop_
_entity.id
_entity.type
_entity.pdbx_description
1 polymer ?
#
loop_
_entity_poly.entity_id
_entity_poly.type
_entity_poly.pdbx_seq_one_letter_code
_entity_poly.pdbx_strand_id
1 'polypeptide(L)'
;MKKLVFMLAVALAFSTTAMAIDIGCSTHANWWGEADATTVMNNIAANVPVSMEIFSSTEEDALADWVVAHTGNGQSDLLILTGFVPTTIYTGGNADPDGSIAELFLDDGNCIINTGDWFWYVSSPNNAGDGLANLMDFPGISMSDPIVAVTPTADGTLYTPSFAGFSPSRPWHLDQFDGTEWQPELIMGVNDDGTRADPAIIINTVTGARVGTFFQVAGAMVDEKSAV
;
A
#
# COMPACT_ATOMS: atom_id res chain seq x y z
N MET A 1 17.85 -21.15 -6.04
CA MET A 1 16.88 -21.15 -4.93
C MET A 1 17.35 -20.16 -3.86
N LYS A 2 17.22 -18.86 -4.10
CA LYS A 2 17.40 -17.82 -3.07
C LYS A 2 15.99 -17.47 -2.62
N LYS A 3 15.64 -17.93 -1.43
CA LYS A 3 14.29 -17.81 -0.87
C LYS A 3 14.06 -16.34 -0.52
N LEU A 4 13.04 -15.76 -1.12
CA LEU A 4 12.38 -14.52 -0.75
C LEU A 4 12.16 -14.46 0.76
N VAL A 5 12.66 -13.43 1.43
CA VAL A 5 12.33 -13.11 2.81
C VAL A 5 11.78 -11.68 2.80
N PHE A 6 10.56 -11.54 2.30
CA PHE A 6 9.76 -10.30 2.35
C PHE A 6 8.83 -10.28 3.59
N MET A 7 9.07 -11.16 4.56
CA MET A 7 7.97 -11.77 5.32
C MET A 7 7.69 -11.24 6.72
N LEU A 8 8.31 -10.16 7.18
CA LEU A 8 8.22 -9.81 8.60
C LEU A 8 7.84 -8.36 8.92
N ALA A 9 7.81 -7.46 7.94
CA ALA A 9 7.60 -6.03 8.18
C ALA A 9 6.18 -5.70 8.66
N VAL A 10 5.17 -6.20 7.95
CA VAL A 10 3.79 -5.82 8.25
C VAL A 10 3.30 -6.52 9.52
N ALA A 11 3.59 -7.81 9.72
CA ALA A 11 3.13 -8.55 10.89
C ALA A 11 3.81 -8.16 12.23
N LEU A 12 5.06 -7.68 12.23
CA LEU A 12 5.77 -7.33 13.48
C LEU A 12 5.43 -5.94 14.02
N ALA A 13 5.06 -4.99 13.17
CA ALA A 13 4.64 -3.65 13.59
C ALA A 13 3.38 -3.67 14.49
N PHE A 14 2.56 -4.72 14.39
CA PHE A 14 1.31 -4.88 15.16
C PHE A 14 1.44 -5.73 16.44
N SER A 15 2.65 -6.10 16.89
CA SER A 15 2.88 -7.24 17.80
C SER A 15 2.79 -6.97 19.33
N THR A 16 2.14 -5.91 19.82
CA THR A 16 2.03 -5.72 21.29
C THR A 16 0.75 -6.28 21.92
N THR A 17 -0.24 -6.68 21.12
CA THR A 17 -1.39 -7.46 21.57
C THR A 17 -1.74 -8.47 20.48
N ALA A 18 -2.10 -9.70 20.86
CA ALA A 18 -2.61 -10.71 19.93
C ALA A 18 -3.95 -10.25 19.33
N MET A 19 -3.89 -9.31 18.38
CA MET A 19 -5.02 -8.92 17.55
C MET A 19 -5.02 -9.88 16.37
N ALA A 20 -6.15 -10.54 16.12
CA ALA A 20 -6.37 -11.14 14.83
C ALA A 20 -6.31 -9.98 13.81
N ILE A 21 -5.53 -10.18 12.76
CA ILE A 21 -5.41 -9.27 11.63
C ILE A 21 -5.72 -10.17 10.45
N ASP A 22 -6.71 -9.79 9.67
CA ASP A 22 -7.03 -10.41 8.41
C ASP A 22 -6.46 -9.57 7.26
N ILE A 23 -6.03 -10.26 6.20
CA ILE A 23 -5.46 -9.61 5.01
C ILE A 23 -6.37 -9.87 3.82
N GLY A 24 -6.86 -8.79 3.21
CA GLY A 24 -7.52 -8.82 1.91
C GLY A 24 -6.56 -8.31 0.84
N CYS A 25 -6.58 -8.90 -0.35
CA CYS A 25 -5.75 -8.45 -1.45
C CYS A 25 -6.46 -8.51 -2.79
N SER A 26 -6.42 -7.39 -3.53
CA SER A 26 -6.80 -7.36 -4.94
C SER A 26 -5.58 -7.62 -5.82
N THR A 27 -5.67 -8.57 -6.75
CA THR A 27 -4.66 -8.79 -7.79
C THR A 27 -4.97 -8.05 -9.09
N HIS A 28 -6.06 -7.27 -9.12
CA HIS A 28 -6.32 -6.37 -10.24
C HIS A 28 -5.17 -5.36 -10.32
N ALA A 29 -4.44 -5.43 -11.44
CA ALA A 29 -3.21 -4.72 -11.64
C ALA A 29 -3.25 -3.89 -12.93
N ASN A 30 -2.40 -2.86 -12.99
CA ASN A 30 -2.27 -2.01 -14.19
C ASN A 30 -0.88 -2.12 -14.85
N TRP A 31 0.18 -1.65 -14.19
CA TRP A 31 1.53 -1.57 -14.80
C TRP A 31 2.33 -2.87 -14.76
N TRP A 32 1.78 -3.89 -14.13
CA TRP A 32 2.29 -5.26 -14.11
C TRP A 32 1.12 -6.22 -14.32
N GLY A 33 1.42 -7.44 -14.78
CA GLY A 33 0.38 -8.40 -15.12
C GLY A 33 -0.34 -8.92 -13.88
N GLU A 34 -1.67 -9.05 -13.95
CA GLU A 34 -2.47 -9.66 -12.88
C GLU A 34 -1.99 -11.08 -12.53
N ALA A 35 -1.45 -11.84 -13.50
CA ALA A 35 -0.86 -13.16 -13.23
C ALA A 35 0.41 -13.07 -12.35
N ASP A 36 1.23 -12.04 -12.55
CA ASP A 36 2.43 -11.80 -11.74
C ASP A 36 2.04 -11.31 -10.34
N ALA A 37 1.08 -10.38 -10.27
CA ALA A 37 0.46 -9.94 -9.02
C ALA A 37 -0.09 -11.12 -8.22
N THR A 38 -0.86 -11.99 -8.86
CA THR A 38 -1.39 -13.23 -8.25
C THR A 38 -0.27 -14.13 -7.74
N THR A 39 0.79 -14.31 -8.51
CA THR A 39 1.94 -15.14 -8.11
C THR A 39 2.63 -14.56 -6.87
N VAL A 40 2.86 -13.25 -6.86
CA VAL A 40 3.44 -12.53 -5.72
C VAL A 40 2.57 -12.64 -4.47
N MET A 41 1.26 -12.40 -4.60
CA MET A 41 0.36 -12.40 -3.46
C MET A 41 0.15 -13.80 -2.88
N ASN A 42 0.11 -14.84 -3.71
CA ASN A 42 0.15 -16.23 -3.24
C ASN A 42 1.45 -16.56 -2.51
N ASN A 43 2.58 -16.07 -3.01
CA ASN A 43 3.87 -16.24 -2.32
C ASN A 43 3.89 -15.53 -0.97
N ILE A 44 3.21 -14.39 -0.80
CA ILE A 44 3.06 -13.71 0.49
C ILE A 44 2.14 -14.54 1.40
N ALA A 45 0.96 -14.91 0.92
CA ALA A 45 -0.03 -15.69 1.67
C ALA A 45 0.52 -17.00 2.24
N ALA A 46 1.39 -17.69 1.48
CA ALA A 46 2.00 -18.96 1.89
C ALA A 46 3.00 -18.85 3.07
N ASN A 47 3.23 -17.64 3.55
CA ASN A 47 4.49 -17.25 4.18
C ASN A 47 4.31 -16.21 5.30
N VAL A 48 3.14 -15.56 5.35
CA VAL A 48 2.67 -14.82 6.52
C VAL A 48 1.93 -15.76 7.48
N PRO A 49 1.96 -15.49 8.80
CA PRO A 49 1.32 -16.35 9.80
C PRO A 49 -0.19 -16.11 9.97
N VAL A 50 -0.79 -15.23 9.16
CA VAL A 50 -2.20 -14.81 9.24
C VAL A 50 -2.95 -15.21 7.98
N SER A 51 -4.29 -15.23 8.05
CA SER A 51 -5.13 -15.51 6.88
C SER A 51 -5.00 -14.39 5.85
N MET A 52 -4.92 -14.77 4.58
CA MET A 52 -4.92 -13.83 3.46
C MET A 52 -5.91 -14.31 2.40
N GLU A 53 -6.91 -13.48 2.11
CA GLU A 53 -7.87 -13.66 1.03
C GLU A 53 -7.43 -12.87 -0.19
N ILE A 54 -7.39 -13.54 -1.35
CA ILE A 54 -6.91 -12.97 -2.60
C ILE A 54 -8.08 -12.94 -3.59
N PHE A 55 -8.35 -11.76 -4.13
CA PHE A 55 -9.46 -11.47 -5.04
C PHE A 55 -8.90 -11.03 -6.40
N SER A 56 -9.33 -11.69 -7.47
CA SER A 56 -9.01 -11.30 -8.84
C SER A 56 -9.81 -10.10 -9.32
N SER A 57 -9.46 -9.57 -10.50
CA SER A 57 -10.25 -8.56 -11.22
C SER A 57 -11.69 -8.98 -11.54
N THR A 58 -12.02 -10.27 -11.38
CA THR A 58 -13.39 -10.79 -11.55
C THR A 58 -14.15 -10.95 -10.22
N GLU A 59 -13.52 -10.64 -9.10
CA GLU A 59 -14.04 -10.84 -7.74
C GLU A 59 -14.14 -9.50 -6.96
N GLU A 60 -14.20 -8.37 -7.66
CA GLU A 60 -14.24 -7.03 -7.06
C GLU A 60 -15.45 -6.81 -6.13
N ASP A 61 -16.58 -7.46 -6.39
CA ASP A 61 -17.75 -7.43 -5.50
C ASP A 61 -17.46 -8.17 -4.18
N ALA A 62 -16.80 -9.33 -4.26
CA ALA A 62 -16.42 -10.11 -3.08
C ALA A 62 -15.34 -9.39 -2.26
N LEU A 63 -14.41 -8.69 -2.92
CA LEU A 63 -13.48 -7.79 -2.25
C LEU A 63 -14.21 -6.69 -1.50
N ALA A 64 -15.21 -6.04 -2.12
CA ALA A 64 -15.98 -4.99 -1.46
C ALA A 64 -16.75 -5.51 -0.24
N ASP A 65 -17.37 -6.68 -0.35
CA ASP A 65 -18.01 -7.36 0.78
C ASP A 65 -17.00 -7.65 1.91
N TRP A 66 -15.78 -8.08 1.57
CA TRP A 66 -14.70 -8.28 2.54
C TRP A 66 -14.33 -6.97 3.23
N VAL A 67 -14.10 -5.88 2.49
CA VAL A 67 -13.74 -4.57 3.08
C VAL A 67 -14.82 -4.07 4.03
N VAL A 68 -16.10 -4.21 3.66
CA VAL A 68 -17.23 -3.85 4.53
C VAL A 68 -17.26 -4.70 5.81
N ALA A 69 -17.03 -6.01 5.71
CA ALA A 69 -17.01 -6.91 6.86
C ALA A 69 -15.84 -6.64 7.83
N HIS A 70 -14.75 -6.06 7.33
CA HIS A 70 -13.55 -5.73 8.09
C HIS A 70 -13.48 -4.23 8.48
N THR A 71 -14.58 -3.50 8.29
CA THR A 71 -14.74 -2.12 8.78
C THR A 71 -15.63 -2.11 10.04
N GLY A 72 -15.17 -1.48 11.11
CA GLY A 72 -15.89 -1.36 12.38
C GLY A 72 -15.86 -2.64 13.22
N ASN A 73 -14.97 -3.58 12.92
CA ASN A 73 -14.88 -4.87 13.60
C ASN A 73 -13.96 -4.83 14.85
N GLY A 74 -13.28 -3.71 15.09
CA GLY A 74 -12.36 -3.51 16.21
C GLY A 74 -10.97 -4.13 16.01
N GLN A 75 -10.62 -4.48 14.77
CA GLN A 75 -9.30 -4.95 14.34
C GLN A 75 -8.62 -3.90 13.45
N SER A 76 -7.32 -4.08 13.18
CA SER A 76 -6.55 -3.24 12.26
C SER A 76 -6.14 -4.11 11.07
N ASP A 77 -7.12 -4.46 10.26
CA ASP A 77 -6.99 -5.32 9.09
C ASP A 77 -6.20 -4.64 7.97
N LEU A 78 -5.71 -5.44 7.02
CA LEU A 78 -4.86 -4.97 5.94
C LEU A 78 -5.49 -5.24 4.58
N LEU A 79 -5.61 -4.19 3.78
CA LEU A 79 -5.94 -4.28 2.36
C LEU A 79 -4.68 -4.04 1.51
N ILE A 80 -4.36 -4.96 0.60
CA ILE A 80 -3.26 -4.81 -0.37
C ILE A 80 -3.83 -4.65 -1.78
N LEU A 81 -3.49 -3.55 -2.44
CA LEU A 81 -3.82 -3.28 -3.84
C LEU A 81 -2.59 -3.36 -4.74
N THR A 82 -2.78 -3.88 -5.94
CA THR A 82 -1.70 -4.09 -6.92
C THR A 82 -1.67 -3.06 -8.04
N GLY A 83 -1.89 -1.79 -7.69
CA GLY A 83 -1.75 -0.66 -8.63
C GLY A 83 -3.01 -0.35 -9.44
N PHE A 84 -4.14 -0.96 -9.10
CA PHE A 84 -5.47 -0.58 -9.59
C PHE A 84 -6.42 -0.50 -8.39
N VAL A 85 -7.28 0.52 -8.37
CA VAL A 85 -8.34 0.71 -7.36
C VAL A 85 -9.66 0.20 -7.94
N PRO A 86 -10.21 -0.92 -7.41
CA PRO A 86 -11.52 -1.44 -7.82
C PRO A 86 -12.63 -0.41 -7.63
N THR A 87 -13.47 -0.24 -8.65
CA THR A 87 -14.57 0.74 -8.59
C THR A 87 -15.66 0.35 -7.59
N THR A 88 -15.65 -0.90 -7.13
CA THR A 88 -16.57 -1.43 -6.12
C THR A 88 -16.28 -0.92 -4.71
N ILE A 89 -15.04 -0.48 -4.42
CA ILE A 89 -14.66 0.06 -3.11
C ILE A 89 -14.45 1.58 -3.11
N TYR A 90 -14.21 2.16 -4.29
CA TYR A 90 -14.07 3.60 -4.51
C TYR A 90 -14.46 3.94 -5.95
N THR A 91 -15.52 4.71 -6.15
CA THR A 91 -15.99 5.02 -7.52
C THR A 91 -14.95 5.85 -8.27
N GLY A 92 -14.52 5.34 -9.42
CA GLY A 92 -13.46 5.91 -10.23
C GLY A 92 -13.73 7.36 -10.68
N GLY A 93 -12.66 8.13 -10.84
CA GLY A 93 -12.73 9.55 -11.18
C GLY A 93 -13.08 10.44 -9.99
N ASN A 94 -12.80 9.97 -8.77
CA ASN A 94 -13.12 10.67 -7.52
C ASN A 94 -14.61 11.01 -7.40
N ALA A 95 -15.49 10.09 -7.82
CA ALA A 95 -16.92 10.36 -7.81
C ALA A 95 -17.54 10.27 -6.41
N ASP A 96 -16.91 9.51 -5.51
CA ASP A 96 -17.27 9.38 -4.10
C ASP A 96 -16.02 9.65 -3.24
N PRO A 97 -15.57 10.92 -3.15
CA PRO A 97 -14.36 11.28 -2.42
C PRO A 97 -14.51 11.17 -0.89
N ASP A 98 -15.76 11.26 -0.41
CA ASP A 98 -16.12 11.17 1.01
C ASP A 98 -17.11 10.00 1.22
N GLY A 99 -16.89 9.20 2.27
CA GLY A 99 -17.74 8.08 2.66
C GLY A 99 -17.68 6.84 1.74
N SER A 100 -16.63 6.69 0.94
CA SER A 100 -16.44 5.46 0.14
C SER A 100 -16.16 4.24 1.03
N ILE A 101 -16.35 3.02 0.51
CA ILE A 101 -16.08 1.78 1.28
C ILE A 101 -14.61 1.73 1.72
N ALA A 102 -13.67 2.12 0.84
CA ALA A 102 -12.25 2.12 1.15
C ALA A 102 -11.84 3.19 2.18
N GLU A 103 -12.45 4.36 2.12
CA GLU A 103 -12.20 5.45 3.06
C GLU A 103 -12.76 5.12 4.45
N LEU A 104 -13.98 4.59 4.54
CA LEU A 104 -14.54 4.12 5.81
C LEU A 104 -13.68 3.01 6.43
N PHE A 105 -13.13 2.11 5.62
CA PHE A 105 -12.18 1.10 6.08
C PHE A 105 -10.91 1.75 6.65
N LEU A 106 -10.34 2.73 5.94
CA LEU A 106 -9.15 3.44 6.40
C LEU A 106 -9.41 4.23 7.70
N ASP A 107 -10.51 4.98 7.76
CA ASP A 107 -10.91 5.80 8.90
C ASP A 107 -11.17 5.01 10.19
N ASP A 108 -11.56 3.74 10.05
CA ASP A 108 -11.72 2.81 11.18
C ASP A 108 -10.37 2.39 11.80
N GLY A 109 -9.25 2.84 11.24
CA GLY A 109 -7.90 2.57 11.75
C GLY A 109 -7.18 1.43 11.04
N ASN A 110 -7.73 0.92 9.94
CA ASN A 110 -7.13 -0.15 9.15
C ASN A 110 -5.95 0.33 8.29
N CYS A 111 -5.29 -0.61 7.62
CA CYS A 111 -4.13 -0.34 6.77
C CYS A 111 -4.45 -0.61 5.30
N ILE A 112 -4.08 0.30 4.41
CA ILE A 112 -4.10 0.09 2.96
C ILE A 112 -2.68 0.19 2.41
N ILE A 113 -2.24 -0.84 1.68
CA ILE A 113 -0.96 -0.87 0.99
C ILE A 113 -1.19 -0.87 -0.52
N ASN A 114 -0.44 -0.06 -1.25
CA ASN A 114 -0.38 -0.10 -2.71
C ASN A 114 0.99 -0.55 -3.22
N THR A 115 1.02 -1.37 -4.26
CA THR A 115 2.24 -1.72 -5.02
C THR A 115 2.03 -1.57 -6.52
N GLY A 116 3.03 -1.03 -7.23
CA GLY A 116 3.06 -1.03 -8.70
C GLY A 116 2.51 0.20 -9.42
N ASP A 117 2.12 1.28 -8.73
CA ASP A 117 1.89 2.61 -9.33
C ASP A 117 1.86 3.72 -8.27
N TRP A 118 1.57 4.96 -8.63
CA TRP A 118 1.12 6.00 -7.70
C TRP A 118 -0.10 5.51 -6.90
N PHE A 119 0.02 5.53 -5.56
CA PHE A 119 -1.04 5.16 -4.63
C PHE A 119 -2.37 5.85 -4.98
N TRP A 120 -3.42 5.03 -5.18
CA TRP A 120 -4.79 5.45 -5.49
C TRP A 120 -5.05 6.10 -6.87
N TYR A 121 -4.04 6.19 -7.75
CA TYR A 121 -4.17 6.94 -9.01
C TYR A 121 -5.05 6.25 -10.05
N VAL A 122 -4.84 4.95 -10.25
CA VAL A 122 -5.47 4.20 -11.35
C VAL A 122 -6.79 3.60 -10.91
N SER A 123 -7.82 3.88 -11.69
CA SER A 123 -9.14 3.27 -11.58
C SER A 123 -9.85 3.40 -12.94
N SER A 124 -11.16 3.18 -13.00
CA SER A 124 -11.96 3.32 -14.22
C SER A 124 -13.17 4.23 -13.99
N PRO A 125 -13.11 5.52 -14.38
CA PRO A 125 -11.95 6.25 -14.88
C PRO A 125 -10.88 6.51 -13.80
N ASN A 126 -9.68 6.97 -14.21
CA ASN A 126 -8.60 7.26 -13.26
C ASN A 126 -8.98 8.34 -12.24
N ASN A 127 -8.51 8.15 -11.01
CA ASN A 127 -8.62 9.12 -9.91
C ASN A 127 -7.55 10.23 -10.01
N ALA A 128 -6.48 9.99 -10.77
CA ALA A 128 -5.36 10.91 -10.94
C ALA A 128 -4.70 11.28 -9.60
N GLY A 129 -4.02 12.43 -9.53
CA GLY A 129 -3.27 12.83 -8.34
C GLY A 129 -4.14 13.11 -7.10
N ASP A 130 -5.42 13.42 -7.29
CA ASP A 130 -6.34 13.76 -6.20
C ASP A 130 -6.87 12.52 -5.46
N GLY A 131 -6.77 11.32 -6.05
CA GLY A 131 -7.30 10.09 -5.45
C GLY A 131 -6.78 9.83 -4.04
N LEU A 132 -5.46 9.95 -3.86
CA LEU A 132 -4.84 9.75 -2.55
C LEU A 132 -5.23 10.85 -1.56
N ALA A 133 -5.32 12.09 -2.04
CA ALA A 133 -5.70 13.23 -1.21
C ALA A 133 -7.12 13.07 -0.66
N ASN A 134 -8.05 12.56 -1.48
CA ASN A 134 -9.42 12.27 -1.06
C ASN A 134 -9.44 11.09 -0.07
N LEU A 135 -8.79 9.96 -0.39
CA LEU A 135 -8.77 8.80 0.50
C LEU A 135 -8.25 9.13 1.91
N MET A 136 -7.23 9.98 2.01
CA MET A 136 -6.57 10.32 3.28
C MET A 136 -7.19 11.52 4.01
N ASP A 137 -8.19 12.18 3.44
CA ASP A 137 -8.62 13.53 3.85
C ASP A 137 -7.44 14.50 3.99
N PHE A 138 -6.48 14.40 3.06
CA PHE A 138 -5.24 15.17 3.09
C PHE A 138 -5.00 15.96 1.79
N PRO A 139 -5.62 17.16 1.67
CA PRO A 139 -5.45 18.00 0.49
C PRO A 139 -4.00 18.38 0.24
N GLY A 140 -3.54 18.21 -1.01
CA GLY A 140 -2.22 18.64 -1.46
C GLY A 140 -1.09 17.61 -1.33
N ILE A 141 -1.37 16.42 -0.77
CA ILE A 141 -0.42 15.29 -0.85
C ILE A 141 -0.14 14.97 -2.33
N SER A 142 1.12 14.68 -2.65
CA SER A 142 1.54 14.34 -4.00
C SER A 142 2.62 13.26 -3.95
N MET A 143 2.62 12.40 -4.97
CA MET A 143 3.69 11.44 -5.20
C MET A 143 4.31 11.64 -6.58
N SER A 144 4.08 12.79 -7.22
CA SER A 144 4.71 13.10 -8.49
C SER A 144 6.13 13.62 -8.28
N ASP A 145 7.12 12.86 -8.71
CA ASP A 145 8.52 13.28 -8.74
C ASP A 145 9.22 12.69 -9.98
N PRO A 146 10.29 13.31 -10.52
CA PRO A 146 11.34 12.57 -11.22
C PRO A 146 11.78 11.29 -10.47
N ILE A 147 12.31 10.35 -11.25
CA ILE A 147 12.93 9.14 -10.71
C ILE A 147 14.05 9.52 -9.73
N VAL A 148 13.95 9.04 -8.49
CA VAL A 148 14.93 9.28 -7.42
C VAL A 148 15.41 7.96 -6.86
N ALA A 149 16.71 7.81 -6.61
CA ALA A 149 17.22 6.60 -5.99
C ALA A 149 16.92 6.59 -4.49
N VAL A 150 16.51 5.43 -3.99
CA VAL A 150 16.32 5.17 -2.57
C VAL A 150 17.15 3.96 -2.16
N THR A 151 17.72 4.01 -0.97
CA THR A 151 18.52 2.92 -0.40
C THR A 151 17.93 2.43 0.91
N PRO A 152 18.20 1.18 1.33
CA PRO A 152 17.66 0.64 2.57
C PRO A 152 18.08 1.46 3.80
N THR A 153 17.12 1.77 4.65
CA THR A 153 17.39 2.33 5.99
C THR A 153 17.75 1.21 6.98
N ALA A 154 17.96 1.55 8.25
CA ALA A 154 18.08 0.55 9.32
C ALA A 154 16.81 -0.32 9.42
N ASP A 155 15.63 0.30 9.35
CA ASP A 155 14.35 -0.40 9.34
C ASP A 155 14.17 -1.23 8.07
N GLY A 156 14.55 -0.72 6.90
CA GLY A 156 14.56 -1.50 5.66
C GLY A 156 15.44 -2.73 5.77
N THR A 157 16.64 -2.58 6.33
CA THR A 157 17.54 -3.73 6.54
C THR A 157 16.96 -4.75 7.51
N LEU A 158 16.25 -4.29 8.55
CA LEU A 158 15.66 -5.14 9.58
C LEU A 158 14.42 -5.89 9.08
N TYR A 159 13.51 -5.16 8.44
CA TYR A 159 12.17 -5.66 8.12
C TYR A 159 12.03 -6.14 6.66
N THR A 160 12.88 -5.66 5.75
CA THR A 160 12.94 -6.05 4.34
C THR A 160 14.38 -6.41 3.93
N PRO A 161 15.01 -7.46 4.52
CA PRO A 161 16.43 -7.76 4.31
C PRO A 161 16.82 -8.12 2.86
N SER A 162 15.85 -8.43 1.98
CA SER A 162 16.07 -8.61 0.54
C SER A 162 16.10 -7.29 -0.24
N PHE A 163 15.63 -6.19 0.36
CA PHE A 163 15.59 -4.87 -0.26
C PHE A 163 17.00 -4.31 -0.42
N ALA A 164 17.39 -4.05 -1.67
CA ALA A 164 18.72 -3.52 -2.02
C ALA A 164 18.68 -2.05 -2.45
N GLY A 165 17.51 -1.40 -2.38
CA GLY A 165 17.27 -0.10 -3.02
C GLY A 165 16.78 -0.23 -4.46
N PHE A 166 16.21 0.86 -4.97
CA PHE A 166 15.73 1.01 -6.34
C PHE A 166 15.53 2.49 -6.66
N SER A 167 14.92 2.81 -7.79
CA SER A 167 14.61 4.20 -8.15
C SER A 167 13.12 4.38 -8.41
N PRO A 168 12.30 4.65 -7.37
CA PRO A 168 10.89 4.98 -7.55
C PRO A 168 10.72 6.23 -8.41
N SER A 169 9.63 6.25 -9.18
CA SER A 169 9.13 7.47 -9.83
C SER A 169 7.99 8.11 -9.06
N ARG A 170 7.51 7.45 -7.99
CA ARG A 170 6.38 7.91 -7.17
C ARG A 170 6.66 7.75 -5.67
N PRO A 171 7.76 8.31 -5.14
CA PRO A 171 8.06 8.21 -3.71
C PRO A 171 7.07 9.04 -2.87
N TRP A 172 6.98 8.74 -1.58
CA TRP A 172 6.41 9.67 -0.61
C TRP A 172 7.26 10.93 -0.49
N HIS A 173 6.63 12.09 -0.38
CA HIS A 173 7.29 13.36 -0.07
C HIS A 173 7.19 13.63 1.43
N LEU A 174 8.26 13.33 2.18
CA LEU A 174 8.21 13.31 3.64
C LEU A 174 7.94 14.69 4.25
N ASP A 175 8.36 15.75 3.57
CA ASP A 175 8.14 17.14 3.98
C ASP A 175 6.67 17.56 4.01
N GLN A 176 5.80 16.85 3.29
CA GLN A 176 4.37 17.16 3.28
C GLN A 176 3.69 16.79 4.61
N PHE A 177 4.25 15.86 5.39
CA PHE A 177 3.64 15.38 6.63
C PHE A 177 3.87 16.30 7.84
N ASP A 178 4.77 17.28 7.73
CA ASP A 178 5.13 18.18 8.83
C ASP A 178 3.92 18.97 9.35
N GLY A 179 3.60 18.78 10.63
CA GLY A 179 2.50 19.47 11.30
C GLY A 179 1.09 18.97 10.94
N THR A 180 0.99 17.79 10.30
CA THR A 180 -0.29 17.14 9.98
C THR A 180 -0.56 15.94 10.91
N GLU A 181 -1.76 15.38 10.86
CA GLU A 181 -2.11 14.17 11.62
C GLU A 181 -1.46 12.91 11.05
N TRP A 182 -1.07 12.94 9.77
CA TRP A 182 -0.34 11.88 9.08
C TRP A 182 1.16 12.01 9.31
N GLN A 183 1.82 10.95 9.74
CA GLN A 183 3.25 10.93 10.06
C GLN A 183 3.93 9.66 9.53
N PRO A 184 5.21 9.70 9.12
CA PRO A 184 5.95 8.49 8.79
C PRO A 184 6.08 7.58 10.01
N GLU A 185 5.58 6.35 9.91
CA GLU A 185 5.69 5.33 10.96
C GLU A 185 6.89 4.42 10.72
N LEU A 186 7.09 3.99 9.47
CA LEU A 186 8.18 3.11 9.06
C LEU A 186 8.74 3.57 7.73
N ILE A 187 10.04 3.88 7.67
CA ILE A 187 10.73 4.26 6.43
C ILE A 187 11.72 3.16 6.12
N MET A 188 11.46 2.34 5.09
CA MET A 188 12.32 1.22 4.72
C MET A 188 13.31 1.59 3.62
N GLY A 189 12.93 2.48 2.71
CA GLY A 189 13.83 3.06 1.72
C GLY A 189 13.77 4.58 1.74
N VAL A 190 14.93 5.23 1.66
CA VAL A 190 15.03 6.69 1.64
C VAL A 190 16.09 7.16 0.64
N ASN A 191 15.89 8.33 0.04
CA ASN A 191 16.91 8.99 -0.77
C ASN A 191 18.01 9.63 0.10
N ASP A 192 19.13 9.99 -0.53
CA ASP A 192 20.29 10.57 0.17
C ASP A 192 19.97 11.85 0.96
N ASP A 193 19.01 12.66 0.48
CA ASP A 193 18.60 13.91 1.12
C ASP A 193 17.57 13.70 2.26
N GLY A 194 17.06 12.48 2.46
CA GLY A 194 16.10 12.17 3.52
C GLY A 194 14.68 12.71 3.28
N THR A 195 14.34 13.11 2.06
CA THR A 195 13.07 13.79 1.71
C THR A 195 12.08 12.92 0.94
N ARG A 196 12.55 11.79 0.39
CA ARG A 196 11.78 10.87 -0.44
C ARG A 196 11.89 9.46 0.09
N ALA A 197 10.75 8.77 0.21
CA ALA A 197 10.71 7.43 0.78
C ALA A 197 9.85 6.46 -0.02
N ASP A 198 10.36 5.25 -0.20
CA ASP A 198 9.68 4.07 -0.72
C ASP A 198 10.63 2.86 -0.53
N PRO A 199 10.20 1.73 0.05
CA PRO A 199 8.93 1.52 0.73
C PRO A 199 8.81 2.33 2.02
N ALA A 200 7.60 2.76 2.37
CA ALA A 200 7.30 3.38 3.65
C ALA A 200 5.84 3.20 4.06
N ILE A 201 5.57 3.29 5.37
CA ILE A 201 4.24 3.30 5.99
C ILE A 201 4.05 4.65 6.67
N ILE A 202 2.92 5.28 6.41
CA ILE A 202 2.47 6.53 7.00
C ILE A 202 1.25 6.22 7.87
N ILE A 203 1.23 6.74 9.10
CA ILE A 203 0.14 6.56 10.07
C ILE A 203 -0.62 7.87 10.27
N ASN A 204 -1.95 7.82 10.34
CA ASN A 204 -2.75 8.86 10.93
C ASN A 204 -2.73 8.69 12.46
N THR A 205 -2.11 9.64 13.16
CA THR A 205 -1.91 9.57 14.61
C THR A 205 -3.18 9.79 15.44
N VAL A 206 -4.28 10.21 14.81
CA VAL A 206 -5.60 10.40 15.44
C VAL A 206 -6.47 9.16 15.31
N THR A 207 -6.58 8.60 14.10
CA THR A 207 -7.45 7.43 13.83
C THR A 207 -6.73 6.09 14.00
N GLY A 208 -5.40 6.08 13.88
CA GLY A 208 -4.59 4.86 13.80
C GLY A 208 -4.51 4.27 12.40
N ALA A 209 -5.15 4.89 11.41
CA ALA A 209 -5.14 4.47 10.01
C ALA A 209 -3.73 4.44 9.44
N ARG A 210 -3.48 3.55 8.46
CA ARG A 210 -2.17 3.46 7.80
C ARG A 210 -2.30 3.40 6.29
N VAL A 211 -1.40 4.09 5.61
CA VAL A 211 -1.18 3.93 4.18
C VAL A 211 0.28 3.55 3.92
N GLY A 212 0.51 2.52 3.12
CA GLY A 212 1.84 2.02 2.82
C GLY A 212 2.13 1.89 1.32
N THR A 213 3.36 2.19 0.93
CA THR A 213 3.84 1.93 -0.43
C THR A 213 4.91 0.87 -0.42
N PHE A 214 4.85 0.01 -1.42
CA PHE A 214 5.95 -0.87 -1.77
C PHE A 214 6.15 -0.77 -3.28
N PHE A 215 7.32 -0.30 -3.73
CA PHE A 215 7.71 -0.34 -5.13
C PHE A 215 6.78 0.46 -6.08
N GLN A 216 6.77 1.80 -5.94
CA GLN A 216 5.97 2.68 -6.79
C GLN A 216 6.79 3.17 -8.01
N VAL A 217 6.75 2.39 -9.09
CA VAL A 217 7.43 2.69 -10.36
C VAL A 217 6.41 2.76 -11.49
N ALA A 218 6.55 3.74 -12.38
CA ALA A 218 5.77 3.81 -13.60
C ALA A 218 6.42 2.99 -14.74
N GLY A 219 5.62 2.19 -15.44
CA GLY A 219 6.06 1.44 -16.63
C GLY A 219 6.78 0.12 -16.34
N ALA A 220 7.08 -0.63 -17.41
CA ALA A 220 7.62 -2.00 -17.41
C ALA A 220 9.08 -2.13 -16.94
N MET A 221 9.50 -1.36 -15.92
CA MET A 221 10.76 -1.56 -15.20
C MET A 221 10.63 -2.70 -14.17
N VAL A 222 9.86 -3.73 -14.52
CA VAL A 222 9.77 -5.02 -13.85
C VAL A 222 10.85 -5.92 -14.46
N ASP A 223 12.11 -5.52 -14.29
CA ASP A 223 13.16 -6.53 -14.28
C ASP A 223 12.97 -7.24 -12.94
N GLU A 224 12.64 -8.54 -12.99
CA GLU A 224 12.13 -9.44 -11.94
C GLU A 224 13.05 -9.61 -10.69
N LYS A 225 13.73 -8.55 -10.24
CA LYS A 225 14.73 -8.56 -9.17
C LYS A 225 14.40 -7.64 -8.00
N SER A 226 13.35 -6.83 -8.10
CA SER A 226 12.95 -5.88 -7.05
C SER A 226 11.47 -6.01 -6.64
N ALA A 227 10.70 -6.84 -7.33
CA ALA A 227 9.41 -7.31 -6.85
C ALA A 227 9.63 -8.63 -6.10
N VAL A 228 9.68 -8.52 -4.77
CA VAL A 228 9.62 -9.61 -3.78
C VAL A 228 10.90 -10.41 -3.55
#